data_AF-A0A8T4B313-F1
#
_entry.id   AF-A0A8T4B313-F1
#
_cell.length_a   1.000
_cell.length_b   1.000
_cell.length_c   1.000
_cell.angle_alpha   90.00
_cell.angle_beta   90.00
_cell.angle_gamma   90.00
#
_symmetry.space_group_name_H-M   'P 1'
#
loop_
_entity.id
_entity.type
_entity.pdbx_description
1 polymer ?
#
loop_
_entity_poly.entity_id
_entity_poly.type
_entity_poly.pdbx_seq_one_letter_code
_entity_poly.pdbx_strand_id
1 'polypeptide(L)' 'MDEAFNDKAEQFERLWDGITPKGINRNKSLKFRQYILEHVRQMRRPLTRDHARKYWMGQLQAEIKERDNY' A
#
# COMPACT_ATOMS: atom_id res chain seq x y z
N MET A 1 3.19 -19.51 16.72
CA MET A 1 3.96 -19.68 15.47
C MET A 1 3.17 -18.94 14.41
N ASP A 2 3.80 -17.92 13.80
CA ASP A 2 3.30 -17.07 12.71
C ASP A 2 2.18 -16.03 12.97
N GLU A 3 2.33 -15.23 14.03
CA GLU A 3 1.50 -14.01 14.25
C GLU A 3 2.06 -12.76 13.54
N ALA A 4 3.13 -12.90 12.74
CA ALA A 4 3.80 -11.77 12.07
C ALA A 4 3.15 -11.36 10.73
N PHE A 5 2.15 -12.12 10.24
CA PHE A 5 1.60 -11.93 8.90
C PHE A 5 0.37 -11.01 8.81
N ASN A 6 -0.18 -10.52 9.92
CA ASN A 6 -1.39 -9.70 9.90
C ASN A 6 -1.15 -8.17 9.98
N ASP A 7 0.09 -7.72 10.08
CA ASP A 7 0.37 -6.29 10.37
C ASP A 7 0.36 -5.39 9.12
N LYS A 8 0.70 -5.91 7.93
CA LYS A 8 0.84 -5.06 6.72
C LYS A 8 -0.47 -4.40 6.28
N ALA A 9 -1.57 -5.15 6.31
CA ALA A 9 -2.87 -4.62 5.93
C ALA A 9 -3.34 -3.55 6.93
N GLU A 10 -3.21 -3.82 8.22
CA GLU A 10 -3.54 -2.85 9.26
C GLU A 10 -2.64 -1.61 9.19
N GLN A 11 -1.34 -1.80 8.98
CA GLN A 11 -0.37 -0.71 8.82
C GLN A 11 -0.72 0.16 7.62
N PHE A 12 -1.17 -0.43 6.49
CA PHE A 12 -1.68 0.33 5.35
C PHE A 12 -2.88 1.19 5.75
N GLU A 13 -3.88 0.61 6.44
CA GLU A 13 -5.08 1.36 6.83
C GLU A 13 -4.75 2.49 7.81
N ARG A 14 -3.89 2.22 8.80
CA ARG A 14 -3.45 3.23 9.76
C ARG A 14 -2.68 4.36 9.07
N LEU A 15 -1.79 4.07 8.12
CA LEU A 15 -1.08 5.10 7.36
C LEU A 15 -2.00 5.84 6.38
N TRP A 16 -2.94 5.13 5.76
CA TRP A 16 -3.91 5.70 4.82
C TRP A 16 -4.84 6.70 5.50
N ASP A 17 -5.31 6.40 6.70
CA ASP A 17 -6.14 7.29 7.52
C ASP A 17 -5.32 8.24 8.41
N GLY A 18 -4.00 8.05 8.47
CA GLY A 18 -3.09 8.87 9.25
C GLY A 18 -3.20 8.63 10.76
N ILE A 19 -3.70 7.47 11.17
CA ILE A 19 -3.81 7.06 12.57
C ILE A 19 -2.42 6.83 13.13
N THR A 20 -2.06 7.59 14.15
CA THR A 20 -0.82 7.43 14.92
C THR A 20 -1.14 7.22 16.40
N PRO A 21 -0.21 6.71 17.21
CA PRO A 21 -0.41 6.60 18.66
C PRO A 21 -0.72 7.94 19.34
N LYS A 22 -0.33 9.07 18.73
CA LYS A 22 -0.56 10.43 19.21
C LYS A 22 -1.86 11.06 18.64
N GLY A 23 -2.65 10.30 17.89
CA GLY A 23 -3.87 10.77 17.21
C GLY A 23 -3.75 10.80 15.68
N ILE A 24 -4.67 11.53 15.03
CA ILE A 24 -4.78 11.59 13.56
C ILE A 24 -3.82 12.64 12.99
N ASN A 25 -2.90 12.21 12.14
CA ASN A 25 -1.97 13.07 11.41
C ASN A 25 -2.29 13.07 9.90
N ARG A 26 -3.08 14.07 9.49
CA ARG A 26 -3.49 14.25 8.09
C ARG A 26 -2.31 14.47 7.13
N ASN A 27 -1.26 15.16 7.57
CA ASN A 27 -0.09 15.40 6.72
C ASN A 27 0.65 14.10 6.40
N LYS A 28 0.77 13.21 7.39
CA LYS A 28 1.37 11.88 7.20
C LYS A 28 0.55 11.02 6.25
N SER A 29 -0.78 11.04 6.41
CA SER A 29 -1.71 10.37 5.48
C SER A 29 -1.55 10.87 4.05
N LEU A 30 -1.51 12.19 3.83
CA LEU A 30 -1.37 12.78 2.50
C LEU A 30 -0.05 12.38 1.83
N LYS A 31 1.07 12.46 2.57
CA LYS A 31 2.39 12.03 2.07
C LYS A 31 2.41 10.55 1.72
N PHE A 32 1.82 9.70 2.56
CA PHE A 32 1.71 8.26 2.30
C PHE A 32 0.88 7.97 1.04
N ARG A 33 -0.29 8.61 0.90
CA ARG A 33 -1.14 8.49 -0.30
C ARG A 33 -0.40 8.94 -1.55
N GLN A 34 0.35 10.04 -1.49
CA GLN A 34 1.15 10.51 -2.62
C GLN A 34 2.23 9.49 -3.02
N TYR A 35 3.03 9.03 -2.06
CA TYR A 35 4.07 8.03 -2.28
C TYR A 35 3.53 6.75 -2.93
N ILE A 36 2.45 6.21 -2.39
CA ILE A 36 1.94 4.91 -2.85
C ILE A 36 1.23 5.01 -4.20
N LEU A 37 0.50 6.11 -4.44
CA LEU A 37 -0.14 6.35 -5.73
C LEU A 37 0.90 6.65 -6.82
N GLU A 38 2.04 7.27 -6.49
CA GLU A 38 3.15 7.45 -7.43
C GLU A 38 3.71 6.11 -7.91
N HIS A 39 3.86 5.13 -7.02
CA HIS A 39 4.29 3.78 -7.40
C HIS A 39 3.23 3.05 -8.23
N VAL A 40 1.95 3.17 -7.88
CA VAL A 40 0.84 2.63 -8.70
C VAL A 40 0.83 3.28 -10.10
N ARG A 41 1.14 4.58 -10.19
CA ARG A 41 1.29 5.29 -11.46
C ARG A 41 2.42 4.73 -12.31
N GLN A 42 3.60 4.47 -11.71
CA GLN A 42 4.74 3.86 -12.41
C GLN A 42 4.41 2.48 -12.98
N MET A 43 3.55 1.72 -12.29
CA MET A 43 3.03 0.43 -12.76
C MET A 43 1.94 0.55 -13.84
N ARG A 44 1.61 1.78 -14.27
CA ARG A 44 0.55 2.08 -15.25
C ARG A 44 -0.82 1.50 -14.85
N ARG A 45 -1.11 1.47 -13.54
CA ARG A 45 -2.40 1.02 -12.98
C ARG A 45 -3.27 2.20 -12.56
N PRO A 46 -4.60 2.03 -12.46
CA PRO A 46 -5.50 3.07 -11.96
C PRO A 46 -5.15 3.51 -10.53
N LEU A 47 -5.09 4.83 -10.31
CA LEU A 47 -4.74 5.47 -9.03
C LEU A 47 -5.88 5.35 -8.01
N THR A 48 -6.06 4.13 -7.48
CA THR A 48 -7.16 3.78 -6.57
C THR A 48 -6.60 3.19 -5.27
N ARG A 49 -7.37 3.31 -4.18
CA ARG A 49 -7.01 2.73 -2.88
C ARG A 49 -6.76 1.21 -2.97
N ASP A 50 -7.56 0.51 -3.77
CA ASP A 50 -7.41 -0.93 -3.99
C ASP A 50 -6.06 -1.28 -4.63
N HIS A 51 -5.69 -0.60 -5.73
CA HIS A 51 -4.39 -0.82 -6.37
C HIS A 51 -3.21 -0.42 -5.48
N ALA A 52 -3.35 0.65 -4.69
CA ALA A 52 -2.36 1.03 -3.69
C ALA A 52 -2.21 -0.06 -2.62
N ARG A 53 -3.31 -0.64 -2.14
CA ARG A 53 -3.29 -1.76 -1.19
C ARG A 53 -2.64 -3.00 -1.80
N LYS A 54 -2.99 -3.38 -3.02
CA LYS A 54 -2.36 -4.49 -3.75
C LYS A 54 -0.85 -4.29 -3.92
N TYR A 55 -0.41 -3.05 -4.17
CA TYR A 55 1.01 -2.70 -4.24
C TYR A 55 1.69 -2.89 -2.88
N TRP A 56 1.10 -2.34 -1.82
CA TRP A 56 1.63 -2.45 -0.46
C TRP A 56 1.74 -3.89 0.03
N MET A 57 0.74 -4.71 -0.31
CA MET A 57 0.71 -6.13 0.03
C MET A 57 1.67 -6.97 -0.83
N GLY A 58 2.33 -6.37 -1.84
CA GLY A 58 3.25 -7.07 -2.75
C GLY A 58 2.57 -7.91 -3.83
N GLN A 59 1.23 -7.88 -3.90
CA GLN A 59 0.46 -8.67 -4.88
C GLN A 59 0.70 -8.19 -6.31
N LEU A 60 0.86 -6.87 -6.51
CA LEU A 60 1.16 -6.32 -7.84
C LEU A 60 2.53 -6.74 -8.36
N GLN A 61 3.53 -6.94 -7.49
CA GLN A 61 4.84 -7.45 -7.89
C GLN A 61 4.78 -8.93 -8.27
N ALA A 62 3.96 -9.72 -7.57
CA ALA A 62 3.72 -11.12 -7.91
C ALA A 62 3.08 -11.23 -9.31
N GLU A 63 2.05 -10.43 -9.61
CA GLU A 63 1.41 -10.41 -10.94
C GLU A 63 2.37 -10.02 -12.06
N ILE A 64 3.25 -9.03 -11.83
CA ILE A 64 4.25 -8.63 -12.83
C ILE A 64 5.25 -9.75 -13.08
N LYS A 65 5.73 -10.40 -12.01
CA LYS A 65 6.70 -11.50 -12.10
C LYS A 65 6.10 -12.73 -12.78
N GLU A 66 4.84 -13.05 -12.53
CA GLU A 66 4.14 -14.14 -13.24
C GLU A 66 3.98 -13.84 -14.73
N ARG A 67 3.68 -12.58 -15.09
CA ARG A 67 3.54 -12.18 -16.51
C ARG A 67 4.86 -12.17 -17.28
N ASP A 68 5.99 -11.93 -16.62
CA ASP A 68 7.32 -11.94 -17.23
C ASP A 68 7.85 -13.37 -17.47
N ASN A 69 7.26 -14.37 -16.80
CA ASN A 69 7.71 -15.75 -16.82
C ASN A 69 7.02 -16.62 -17.90
N TYR A 70 6.35 -15.99 -18.88
CA TYR A 70 5.65 -16.62 -20.01
C TYR A 70 5.98 -15.88 -21.30
#